data_AF-A0A958BU97-F1
#
_entry.id   AF-A0A958BU97-F1
#
_cell.length_a   1.000
_cell.length_b   1.000
_cell.length_c   1.000
_cell.angle_alpha   90.00
_cell.angle_beta   90.00
_cell.angle_gamma   90.00
#
_symmetry.space_group_name_H-M   'P 1'
#
loop_
_entity.id
_entity.type
_entity.pdbx_description
1 polymer ?
#
loop_
_entity_poly.entity_id
_entity_poly.type
_entity_poly.pdbx_seq_one_letter_code
_entity_poly.pdbx_strand_id
1 'polypeptide(L)'
;MINSETVLEPTDLPEKIKRDVPRIMNRLLGQTFLYQDQDTDKDDYYTVYRHRQVFTALFAVTGFTLLHDDYHRIFQLISNFSYCRQRFKLDESLMMVVLRKLYEEQAEQLNLASDPVVTVGEVREEYRTITGKERDLGIGQYESILRSLRRLGLIES
;
A
#
# COMPACT_ATOMS: atom_id res chain seq x y z
N MET A 1 22.38 -26.03 -2.75
CA MET A 1 21.77 -24.68 -2.69
C MET A 1 20.52 -24.73 -3.53
N ILE A 2 19.36 -24.39 -2.98
CA ILE A 2 18.12 -24.27 -3.74
C ILE A 2 18.20 -22.93 -4.49
N ASN A 3 18.26 -22.97 -5.83
CA ASN A 3 18.24 -21.76 -6.66
C ASN A 3 16.78 -21.32 -6.87
N SER A 4 16.56 -20.01 -7.07
CA SER A 4 15.24 -19.44 -7.39
C SER A 4 14.61 -20.12 -8.61
N GLU A 5 15.44 -20.53 -9.58
CA GLU A 5 15.04 -21.26 -10.77
C GLU A 5 14.41 -22.63 -10.41
N THR A 6 14.99 -23.37 -9.46
CA THR A 6 14.50 -24.70 -9.04
C THR A 6 13.15 -24.64 -8.32
N VAL A 7 12.81 -23.52 -7.69
CA VAL A 7 11.51 -23.33 -7.02
C VAL A 7 10.40 -22.98 -8.01
N LEU A 8 10.75 -22.34 -9.13
CA LEU A 8 9.80 -21.94 -10.19
C LEU A 8 9.74 -22.94 -11.35
N GLU A 9 10.68 -23.86 -11.46
CA GLU A 9 10.66 -24.97 -12.43
C GLU A 9 9.36 -25.81 -12.44
N PRO A 10 8.74 -26.13 -11.29
CA PRO A 10 7.47 -26.88 -11.27
C PRO A 10 6.26 -26.02 -11.66
N THR A 11 6.43 -24.71 -11.77
CA THR A 11 5.37 -23.81 -12.24
C THR A 11 5.50 -23.66 -13.75
N ASP A 12 4.46 -23.98 -14.51
CA ASP A 12 4.36 -23.83 -15.98
C ASP A 12 4.34 -22.34 -16.43
N LEU A 13 5.17 -21.50 -15.79
CA LEU A 13 5.30 -20.09 -16.07
C LEU A 13 6.20 -19.85 -17.29
N PRO A 14 5.85 -18.89 -18.16
CA PRO A 14 6.76 -18.43 -19.21
C PRO A 14 8.06 -17.90 -18.61
N GLU A 15 9.19 -18.15 -19.27
CA GLU A 15 10.53 -17.73 -18.81
C GLU A 15 10.64 -16.22 -18.54
N LYS A 16 9.92 -15.40 -19.32
CA LYS A 16 9.82 -13.96 -19.07
C LYS A 16 9.25 -13.66 -17.67
N ILE A 17 8.16 -14.33 -17.30
CA ILE A 17 7.48 -14.13 -16.02
C ILE A 17 8.35 -14.60 -14.86
N LYS A 18 9.04 -15.74 -15.02
CA LYS A 18 9.97 -16.23 -13.99
C LYS A 18 11.05 -15.20 -13.63
N ARG A 19 11.53 -14.42 -14.61
CA ARG A 19 12.50 -13.33 -14.38
C ARG A 19 11.88 -12.13 -13.66
N ASP A 20 10.60 -11.87 -13.87
CA ASP A 20 9.88 -10.75 -13.24
C ASP A 20 9.45 -11.05 -11.79
N VAL A 21 9.22 -12.33 -11.45
CA VAL A 21 8.77 -12.75 -10.11
C VAL A 21 9.63 -12.17 -8.97
N PRO A 22 10.97 -12.29 -8.95
CA PRO A 22 11.78 -11.73 -7.87
C PRO A 22 11.65 -10.21 -7.76
N ARG A 23 11.56 -9.49 -8.89
CA ARG A 23 11.41 -8.03 -8.91
C ARG A 23 10.07 -7.63 -8.27
N ILE A 24 8.98 -8.27 -8.70
CA ILE A 24 7.62 -8.01 -8.20
C ILE A 24 7.52 -8.37 -6.71
N MET A 25 8.10 -9.49 -6.28
CA MET A 25 8.12 -9.88 -4.88
C MET A 25 8.86 -8.86 -4.01
N ASN A 26 10.07 -8.45 -4.40
CA ASN A 26 10.83 -7.45 -3.65
C ASN A 26 10.10 -6.11 -3.57
N ARG A 27 9.42 -5.71 -4.65
CA ARG A 27 8.58 -4.52 -4.66
C ARG A 27 7.45 -4.62 -3.63
N LEU A 28 6.66 -5.69 -3.64
CA LEU A 28 5.56 -5.89 -2.68
C LEU A 28 6.05 -5.97 -1.22
N LEU A 29 7.23 -6.53 -0.98
CA LEU A 29 7.87 -6.53 0.33
C LEU A 29 8.29 -5.12 0.79
N GLY A 30 8.63 -4.24 -0.15
CA GLY A 30 9.04 -2.86 0.13
C GLY A 30 7.89 -1.84 0.20
N GLN A 31 6.86 -2.01 -0.63
CA GLN A 31 5.78 -1.03 -0.82
C GLN A 31 4.38 -1.52 -0.40
N THR A 32 4.24 -2.75 0.13
CA THR A 32 3.02 -3.37 0.70
C THR A 32 1.81 -3.48 -0.23
N PHE A 33 1.56 -2.51 -1.10
CA PHE A 33 0.40 -2.40 -1.97
C PHE A 33 0.80 -2.43 -3.46
N LEU A 34 -0.13 -2.89 -4.30
CA LEU A 34 -0.12 -2.68 -5.75
C LEU A 34 -1.51 -2.23 -6.19
N TYR A 35 -1.58 -1.09 -6.87
CA TYR A 35 -2.81 -0.51 -7.38
C TYR A 35 -2.96 -0.82 -8.88
N GLN A 36 -4.16 -1.14 -9.35
CA GLN A 36 -4.38 -1.39 -10.79
C GLN A 36 -4.30 -0.09 -11.61
N ASP A 37 -4.71 0.99 -10.96
CA ASP A 37 -5.01 2.33 -11.43
C ASP A 37 -3.73 3.15 -11.62
N GLN A 38 -2.72 2.83 -10.82
CA GLN A 38 -1.42 3.47 -10.85
C GLN A 38 -0.59 2.90 -12.00
N ASP A 39 -0.19 3.76 -12.94
CA ASP A 39 0.53 3.33 -14.15
C ASP A 39 1.82 2.57 -13.86
N THR A 40 2.52 2.92 -12.77
CA THR A 40 3.74 2.23 -12.34
C THR A 40 3.50 0.81 -11.84
N ASP A 41 2.26 0.49 -11.45
CA ASP A 41 1.88 -0.73 -10.74
C ASP A 41 1.10 -1.68 -11.63
N LYS A 42 0.44 -1.14 -12.66
CA LYS A 42 -0.47 -1.82 -13.56
C LYS A 42 0.06 -3.14 -14.12
N ASP A 43 1.27 -3.14 -14.67
CA ASP A 43 1.86 -4.36 -15.26
C ASP A 43 2.15 -5.43 -14.20
N ASP A 44 2.64 -5.01 -13.03
CA ASP A 44 2.92 -5.89 -11.89
C ASP A 44 1.61 -6.43 -11.33
N TYR A 45 0.58 -5.58 -11.20
CA TYR A 45 -0.76 -5.95 -10.77
C TYR A 45 -1.35 -7.05 -11.64
N TYR A 46 -1.36 -6.88 -12.97
CA TYR A 46 -1.93 -7.89 -13.87
C TYR A 46 -1.11 -9.19 -13.88
N THR A 47 0.21 -9.09 -13.67
CA THR A 47 1.07 -10.27 -13.54
C THR A 47 0.75 -11.06 -12.27
N VAL A 48 0.61 -10.37 -11.13
CA VAL A 48 0.20 -10.98 -9.85
C VAL A 48 -1.21 -11.54 -9.95
N TYR A 49 -2.15 -10.81 -10.56
CA TYR A 49 -3.52 -11.27 -10.75
C TYR A 49 -3.59 -12.57 -11.56
N ARG A 50 -2.90 -12.62 -12.71
CA ARG A 50 -2.87 -13.81 -13.59
C ARG A 50 -2.21 -15.02 -12.93
N HIS A 51 -1.18 -14.81 -12.14
CA HIS A 51 -0.39 -15.88 -11.52
C HIS A 51 -0.55 -15.91 -9.98
N ARG A 52 -1.72 -15.53 -9.48
CA ARG A 52 -1.98 -15.30 -8.05
C ARG A 52 -1.62 -16.48 -7.18
N GLN A 53 -1.90 -17.70 -7.62
CA GLN A 53 -1.58 -18.91 -6.87
C GLN A 53 -0.08 -19.05 -6.63
N VAL A 54 0.76 -18.73 -7.63
CA VAL A 54 2.22 -18.79 -7.51
C VAL A 54 2.71 -17.75 -6.51
N PHE A 55 2.30 -16.49 -6.66
CA PHE A 55 2.70 -15.44 -5.72
C PHE A 55 2.24 -15.72 -4.29
N THR A 56 1.00 -16.21 -4.12
CA THR A 56 0.47 -16.60 -2.82
C THR A 56 1.33 -17.69 -2.18
N ALA A 57 1.71 -18.73 -2.94
CA ALA A 57 2.58 -19.79 -2.44
C ALA A 57 3.98 -19.28 -2.08
N LEU A 58 4.59 -18.46 -2.94
CA LEU A 58 5.92 -17.89 -2.69
C LEU A 58 5.96 -16.99 -1.45
N PHE A 59 4.95 -16.14 -1.27
CA PHE A 59 4.84 -15.29 -0.08
C PHE A 59 4.51 -16.10 1.19
N ALA A 60 3.72 -17.16 1.08
CA ALA A 60 3.42 -18.03 2.22
C ALA A 60 4.70 -18.67 2.79
N VAL A 61 5.64 -19.08 1.93
CA VAL A 61 6.95 -19.62 2.36
C VAL A 61 7.75 -18.60 3.18
N THR A 62 7.63 -17.31 2.88
CA THR A 62 8.34 -16.24 3.61
C THR A 62 7.53 -15.68 4.78
N GLY A 63 6.36 -16.25 5.08
CA GLY A 63 5.54 -15.79 6.20
C GLY A 63 4.68 -14.57 5.90
N PHE A 64 4.32 -14.36 4.63
CA PHE A 64 3.43 -13.29 4.21
C PHE A 64 2.14 -13.84 3.60
N THR A 65 1.07 -13.08 3.74
CA THR A 65 -0.24 -13.35 3.17
C THR A 65 -0.54 -12.30 2.11
N LEU A 66 -0.81 -12.74 0.87
CA LEU A 66 -1.21 -11.87 -0.22
C LEU A 66 -2.75 -11.76 -0.24
N LEU A 67 -3.25 -10.58 0.09
CA LEU A 67 -4.67 -10.22 0.00
C LEU A 67 -4.95 -9.47 -1.29
N HIS A 68 -6.18 -9.59 -1.77
CA HIS A 68 -6.67 -8.87 -2.93
C HIS A 68 -8.06 -8.35 -2.62
N ASP A 69 -8.24 -7.05 -2.82
CA ASP A 69 -9.53 -6.39 -2.80
C ASP A 69 -10.00 -6.23 -4.26
N ASP A 70 -11.00 -7.02 -4.65
CA ASP A 70 -11.55 -6.99 -6.00
C ASP A 70 -12.29 -5.69 -6.32
N TYR A 71 -12.88 -5.05 -5.30
CA TYR A 71 -13.68 -3.84 -5.47
C TYR A 71 -12.77 -2.65 -5.76
N HIS A 72 -11.76 -2.44 -4.91
CA HIS A 72 -10.78 -1.37 -5.09
C HIS A 72 -9.67 -1.74 -6.06
N ARG A 73 -9.59 -3.00 -6.50
CA ARG A 73 -8.53 -3.54 -7.38
C ARG A 73 -7.13 -3.31 -6.80
N ILE A 74 -6.95 -3.69 -5.53
CA ILE A 74 -5.68 -3.52 -4.81
C ILE A 74 -5.17 -4.88 -4.34
N PHE A 75 -3.88 -5.16 -4.55
CA PHE A 75 -3.19 -6.22 -3.80
C PHE A 75 -2.51 -5.64 -2.57
N GLN A 76 -2.55 -6.38 -1.46
CA GLN A 76 -1.85 -6.04 -0.23
C GLN A 76 -1.05 -7.24 0.28
N LEU A 77 0.18 -7.00 0.72
CA LEU A 77 1.01 -8.01 1.37
C LEU A 77 1.05 -7.79 2.90
N ILE A 78 0.55 -8.77 3.66
CA ILE A 78 0.54 -8.72 5.12
C ILE A 78 1.60 -9.67 5.67
N SER A 79 2.45 -9.19 6.59
CA SER A 79 3.35 -10.07 7.33
C SER A 79 2.59 -10.82 8.42
N ASN A 80 2.72 -12.14 8.45
CA ASN A 80 2.15 -12.99 9.50
C ASN A 80 2.95 -12.89 10.81
N PHE A 81 4.11 -12.22 10.77
CA PHE A 81 5.02 -12.03 11.90
C PHE A 81 5.22 -10.55 12.23
N SER A 82 5.75 -10.27 13.41
CA SER A 82 6.01 -8.89 13.85
C SER A 82 7.24 -8.23 13.22
N TYR A 83 8.00 -8.94 12.37
CA TYR A 83 9.33 -8.49 11.92
C TYR A 83 9.29 -7.26 11.01
N CYS A 84 8.21 -7.06 10.27
CA CYS A 84 8.04 -5.95 9.34
C CYS A 84 7.11 -4.84 9.88
N ARG A 85 6.85 -4.79 11.19
CA ARG A 85 6.00 -3.73 11.76
C ARG A 85 6.79 -2.42 11.85
N GLN A 86 6.29 -1.39 11.18
CA GLN A 86 6.69 -0.01 11.44
C GLN A 86 5.94 0.51 12.67
N ARG A 87 6.67 1.11 13.62
CA ARG A 87 6.05 1.81 14.76
C ARG A 87 5.78 3.25 14.36
N PHE A 88 4.50 3.62 14.29
CA PHE A 88 4.09 5.00 14.10
C PHE A 88 4.10 5.77 15.43
N LYS A 89 4.50 7.03 15.37
CA LYS A 89 4.25 8.00 16.44
C LYS A 89 2.76 8.30 16.51
N LEU A 90 2.30 8.76 17.67
CA LEU A 90 0.89 9.10 17.86
C LEU A 90 0.39 10.11 16.81
N ASP A 91 1.18 11.13 16.49
CA ASP A 91 0.80 12.14 15.50
C ASP A 91 0.68 11.57 14.07
N GLU A 92 1.51 10.57 13.72
CA GLU A 92 1.39 9.87 12.43
C GLU A 92 0.11 9.03 12.38
N SER A 93 -0.22 8.35 13.48
CA SER A 93 -1.47 7.59 13.59
C SER A 93 -2.70 8.49 13.54
N LEU A 94 -2.67 9.64 14.22
CA LEU A 94 -3.74 10.64 14.18
C LEU A 94 -3.90 11.23 12.78
N MET A 95 -2.80 11.45 12.06
CA MET A 95 -2.84 11.88 10.65
C MET A 95 -3.57 10.86 9.77
N MET A 96 -3.28 9.57 9.96
CA MET A 96 -3.98 8.52 9.21
C MET A 96 -5.49 8.51 9.52
N VAL A 97 -5.88 8.77 10.77
CA VAL A 97 -7.31 8.88 11.15
C VAL A 97 -7.97 10.07 10.45
N VAL A 98 -7.30 11.23 10.41
CA VAL A 98 -7.78 12.43 9.70
C VAL A 98 -7.97 12.15 8.21
N LEU A 99 -6.95 11.59 7.55
CA LEU A 99 -7.02 11.26 6.12
C LEU A 99 -8.15 10.27 5.83
N ARG A 100 -8.34 9.27 6.69
CA ARG A 100 -9.42 8.30 6.58
C ARG A 100 -10.80 8.96 6.68
N LYS A 101 -11.00 9.84 7.67
CA LYS A 101 -12.25 10.59 7.82
C LYS A 101 -12.56 11.39 6.56
N LEU A 102 -11.59 12.16 6.07
CA LEU A 102 -11.78 13.00 4.89
C LEU A 102 -12.06 12.18 3.63
N TYR A 103 -11.41 11.01 3.50
CA TYR A 103 -11.69 10.07 2.41
C TYR A 103 -13.14 9.58 2.47
N GLU A 104 -13.61 9.13 3.64
CA GLU A 104 -14.98 8.64 3.83
C GLU A 104 -16.01 9.74 3.52
N GLU A 105 -15.80 10.96 4.01
CA GLU A 105 -16.69 12.11 3.78
C GLU A 105 -16.79 12.51 2.30
N GLN A 106 -15.68 12.50 1.58
CA GLN A 106 -15.67 12.84 0.16
C GLN A 106 -16.14 11.69 -0.72
N ALA A 107 -15.82 10.44 -0.39
CA ALA A 107 -16.27 9.26 -1.13
C ALA A 107 -17.81 9.12 -1.09
N GLU A 108 -18.46 9.55 0.00
CA GLU A 108 -19.93 9.61 0.09
C GLU A 108 -20.54 10.69 -0.82
N GLN A 109 -19.81 11.78 -1.08
CA GLN A 109 -20.28 12.93 -1.87
C GLN A 109 -20.01 12.77 -3.37
N LEU A 110 -18.99 12.00 -3.74
CA LEU A 110 -18.58 11.76 -5.11
C LEU A 110 -19.31 10.53 -5.69
N ASN A 111 -19.63 10.56 -6.98
CA ASN A 111 -19.91 9.30 -7.69
C ASN A 111 -18.61 8.49 -7.75
N LEU A 112 -18.72 7.16 -7.60
CA LEU A 112 -17.66 6.12 -7.54
C LEU A 112 -16.50 6.19 -8.56
N ALA A 113 -16.50 7.15 -9.48
CA ALA A 113 -15.56 7.29 -10.58
C ALA A 113 -14.37 8.24 -10.29
N SER A 114 -14.35 8.93 -9.15
CA SER A 114 -13.27 9.87 -8.82
C SER A 114 -12.72 9.64 -7.43
N ASP A 115 -11.40 9.52 -7.32
CA ASP A 115 -10.72 9.47 -6.03
C ASP A 115 -10.93 10.77 -5.24
N PRO A 116 -11.18 10.68 -3.92
CA PRO A 116 -11.19 11.84 -3.03
C PRO A 116 -9.91 12.66 -3.11
N VAL A 117 -10.06 13.98 -3.33
CA VAL A 117 -8.95 14.92 -3.37
C VAL A 117 -9.14 15.96 -2.28
N VAL A 118 -8.16 16.03 -1.38
CA VAL A 118 -8.13 16.98 -0.27
C VAL A 118 -6.89 17.86 -0.37
N THR A 119 -7.05 19.11 0.06
CA THR A 119 -5.96 20.05 0.20
C THR A 119 -5.22 19.84 1.52
N VAL A 120 -3.94 20.22 1.57
CA VAL A 120 -3.17 20.22 2.83
C VAL A 120 -3.81 21.16 3.87
N GLY A 121 -4.52 22.20 3.43
CA GLY A 121 -5.27 23.10 4.32
C GLY A 121 -6.39 22.38 5.06
N GLU A 122 -7.20 21.61 4.35
CA GLU A 122 -8.29 20.80 4.93
C GLU A 122 -7.76 19.75 5.89
N VAL A 123 -6.69 19.04 5.51
CA VAL A 123 -6.04 18.05 6.40
C VAL A 123 -5.56 18.70 7.70
N ARG A 124 -4.95 19.89 7.62
CA ARG A 124 -4.47 20.61 8.81
C ARG A 124 -5.61 21.09 9.71
N GLU A 125 -6.70 21.56 9.11
CA GLU A 125 -7.87 21.98 9.87
C GLU A 125 -8.52 20.80 10.58
N GLU A 126 -8.75 19.70 9.86
CA GLU A 126 -9.35 18.50 10.43
C GLU A 126 -8.47 17.88 11.52
N TYR A 127 -7.15 17.88 11.34
CA TYR A 127 -6.22 17.44 12.38
C TYR A 127 -6.35 18.28 13.66
N ARG A 128 -6.44 19.62 13.56
CA ARG A 128 -6.68 20.48 14.73
C ARG A 128 -8.05 20.24 15.36
N THR A 129 -9.08 19.96 14.56
CA THR A 129 -10.42 19.65 15.05
C THR A 129 -10.41 18.39 15.91
N ILE A 130 -9.78 17.31 15.43
CA ILE A 130 -9.72 16.02 16.13
C ILE A 130 -8.80 16.08 17.36
N THR A 131 -7.69 16.79 17.29
CA THR A 131 -6.64 16.75 18.32
C THR A 131 -6.70 17.90 19.33
N GLY A 132 -7.44 18.97 19.02
CA GLY A 132 -7.49 20.19 19.81
C GLY A 132 -6.18 21.00 19.76
N LYS A 133 -6.16 22.15 20.44
CA LYS A 133 -5.01 23.07 20.44
C LYS A 133 -3.75 22.52 21.13
N GLU A 134 -3.88 21.49 21.98
CA GLU A 134 -2.77 20.92 22.74
C GLU A 134 -1.77 20.12 21.87
N ARG A 135 -2.17 19.75 20.65
CA ARG A 135 -1.40 18.87 19.75
C ARG A 135 -1.19 19.47 18.35
N ASP A 136 -1.19 20.79 18.25
CA ASP A 136 -0.94 21.43 16.96
C ASP A 136 0.48 21.11 16.45
N LEU A 137 0.57 20.81 15.16
CA LEU A 137 1.83 20.44 14.50
C LEU A 137 2.37 21.64 13.72
N GLY A 138 3.69 21.79 13.70
CA GLY A 138 4.34 22.74 12.80
C GLY A 138 4.21 22.31 11.34
N ILE A 139 4.30 23.26 10.39
CA ILE A 139 4.14 22.97 8.96
C ILE A 139 5.12 21.89 8.45
N GLY A 140 6.37 21.93 8.91
CA GLY A 140 7.38 20.92 8.56
C GLY A 140 7.10 19.53 9.14
N GLN A 141 6.36 19.44 10.26
CA GLN A 141 5.93 18.14 10.81
C GLN A 141 4.82 17.54 9.94
N TYR A 142 3.82 18.33 9.53
CA TYR A 142 2.80 17.89 8.58
C TYR A 142 3.43 17.36 7.29
N GLU A 143 4.32 18.13 6.66
CA GLU A 143 4.98 17.71 5.42
C GLU A 143 5.81 16.43 5.58
N SER A 144 6.51 16.28 6.71
CA SER A 144 7.29 15.09 7.01
C SER A 144 6.40 13.85 7.15
N ILE A 145 5.29 13.97 7.89
CA ILE A 145 4.33 12.87 8.07
C ILE A 145 3.70 12.51 6.73
N LEU A 146 3.19 13.49 5.97
CA LEU A 146 2.58 13.24 4.66
C LEU A 146 3.57 12.61 3.68
N ARG A 147 4.84 13.05 3.67
CA ARG A 147 5.89 12.41 2.85
C ARG A 147 6.14 10.96 3.26
N SER A 148 6.12 10.66 4.56
CA SER A 148 6.26 9.29 5.08
C SER A 148 5.08 8.41 4.63
N LEU A 149 3.85 8.90 4.76
CA LEU A 149 2.64 8.18 4.34
C LEU A 149 2.60 7.97 2.81
N ARG A 150 3.06 8.94 2.02
CA ARG A 150 3.20 8.79 0.56
C ARG A 150 4.18 7.67 0.19
N ARG A 151 5.32 7.59 0.88
CA ARG A 151 6.30 6.52 0.65
C ARG A 151 5.72 5.13 0.93
N LEU A 152 4.75 5.04 1.83
CA LEU A 152 4.02 3.81 2.15
C LEU A 152 2.85 3.53 1.19
N GLY A 153 2.65 4.37 0.17
CA GLY A 153 1.58 4.21 -0.81
C GLY A 153 0.18 4.49 -0.25
N LEU A 154 0.06 5.24 0.86
CA LEU A 154 -1.23 5.55 1.48
C LEU A 154 -1.88 6.82 0.93
N ILE A 155 -1.10 7.70 0.29
CA ILE A 155 -1.55 8.93 -0.36
C ILE A 155 -0.75 9.17 -1.63
N GLU A 156 -1.34 9.84 -2.61
CA GLU A 156 -0.68 10.32 -3.82
C GLU A 156 -0.63 11.87 -3.86
N SER A 157 0.05 12.45 -4.86
CA SER A 157 0.26 13.90 -4.97
C SER A 157 0.05 14.43 -6.36
#